data_AF-A0A1V8SA14-F1
#
_entry.id   AF-A0A1V8SA14-F1
#
_cell.length_a   1.000
_cell.length_b   1.000
_cell.length_c   1.000
_cell.angle_alpha   90.00
_cell.angle_beta   90.00
_cell.angle_gamma   90.00
#
_symmetry.space_group_name_H-M   'P 1'
#
loop_
_entity.id
_entity.type
_entity.pdbx_description
1 polymer ?
#
loop_
_entity_poly.entity_id
_entity_poly.type
_entity_poly.pdbx_seq_one_letter_code
_entity_poly.pdbx_strand_id
1 'polypeptide(L)'
;MPGSSEELAQLLSNVTITQPMCASARVDEHERALDDEIRRLGSVTSKLETANQGQIFNQHSNTLLSHLVAALGLLLERSKEIARIGNALEIATVEYIMSRLTSFDGGDQDVRKLLSHFKFEVKAIIRTIHEDAAWDQDSMVRILEACYVQAFYGDLRAEDYFTALYEARLESPYDPDFESEAYYDHENRLQIDVDYAEAQSMCSQRRSAARSANEKMTECAWVGFWP
;
A
#
# COMPACT_ATOMS: atom_id res chain seq x y z
N MET A 1 -5.31 -31.29 -34.21
CA MET A 1 -6.13 -30.98 -33.03
C MET A 1 -5.97 -29.48 -32.73
N PRO A 2 -6.79 -28.61 -33.31
CA PRO A 2 -6.82 -27.18 -33.00
C PRO A 2 -7.91 -26.95 -31.94
N GLY A 3 -7.53 -26.62 -30.71
CA GLY A 3 -8.49 -26.42 -29.63
C GLY A 3 -7.99 -25.60 -28.46
N SER A 4 -6.85 -24.90 -28.59
CA SER A 4 -6.21 -24.21 -27.45
C SER A 4 -6.22 -22.68 -27.56
N SER A 5 -6.46 -22.10 -28.74
CA SER A 5 -6.49 -20.64 -28.91
C SER A 5 -7.86 -20.05 -28.56
N GLU A 6 -8.95 -20.78 -28.83
CA GLU A 6 -10.32 -20.32 -28.56
C GLU A 6 -10.71 -20.42 -27.08
N GLU A 7 -10.18 -21.41 -26.34
CA GLU A 7 -10.37 -21.54 -24.89
C GLU A 7 -9.62 -20.43 -24.12
N LEU A 8 -8.44 -20.01 -24.58
CA LEU A 8 -7.72 -18.89 -23.98
C LEU A 8 -8.40 -17.54 -24.27
N ALA A 9 -8.99 -17.38 -25.46
CA ALA A 9 -9.79 -16.20 -25.78
C ALA A 9 -11.10 -16.14 -24.97
N GLN A 10 -11.70 -17.28 -24.63
CA GLN A 10 -12.88 -17.34 -23.74
C GLN A 10 -12.52 -17.14 -22.26
N LEU A 11 -11.33 -17.56 -21.81
CA LEU A 11 -10.85 -17.24 -20.46
C LEU A 11 -10.55 -15.73 -20.30
N LEU A 12 -10.02 -15.08 -21.34
CA LEU A 12 -9.75 -13.64 -21.31
C LEU A 12 -11.01 -12.78 -21.46
N SER A 13 -12.06 -13.25 -22.15
CA SER A 13 -13.33 -12.49 -22.23
C SER A 13 -14.12 -12.50 -20.91
N ASN A 14 -13.92 -13.51 -20.06
CA ASN A 14 -14.51 -13.60 -18.73
C ASN A 14 -13.81 -12.70 -17.69
N VAL A 15 -12.64 -12.12 -18.02
CA VAL A 15 -11.95 -11.10 -17.20
C VAL A 15 -12.43 -9.69 -17.54
N THR A 16 -13.52 -9.55 -18.30
CA THR A 16 -14.21 -8.26 -18.44
C THR A 16 -14.96 -7.96 -17.15
N ILE A 17 -14.25 -7.39 -16.17
CA ILE A 17 -14.79 -6.86 -14.93
C ILE A 17 -15.59 -5.59 -15.27
N THR A 18 -16.83 -5.78 -15.69
CA THR A 18 -17.86 -4.75 -15.67
C THR A 18 -18.77 -5.01 -14.49
N GLN A 19 -18.39 -4.51 -13.32
CA GLN A 19 -19.39 -4.14 -12.31
C GLN A 19 -18.92 -2.96 -11.47
N PRO A 20 -19.69 -1.84 -11.46
CA PRO A 20 -19.35 -0.65 -10.72
C PRO A 20 -20.06 -0.62 -9.34
N MET A 21 -19.49 0.22 -8.46
CA MET A 21 -20.12 0.84 -7.28
C MET A 21 -20.18 0.05 -5.97
N CYS A 22 -19.18 0.30 -5.12
CA CYS A 22 -19.41 0.83 -3.75
C CYS A 22 -18.16 1.43 -3.09
N ALA A 23 -16.98 1.38 -3.71
CA ALA A 23 -15.75 2.02 -3.22
C ALA A 23 -15.52 3.46 -3.73
N SER A 24 -16.52 4.05 -4.40
CA SER A 24 -16.40 5.28 -5.21
C SER A 24 -15.84 6.48 -4.44
N ALA A 25 -16.42 6.85 -3.30
CA ALA A 25 -16.18 8.17 -2.71
C ALA A 25 -14.72 8.45 -2.29
N ARG A 26 -13.97 7.43 -1.85
CA ARG A 26 -12.56 7.58 -1.43
C ARG A 26 -11.59 7.62 -2.60
N VAL A 27 -11.83 6.79 -3.61
CA VAL A 27 -11.04 6.83 -4.85
C VAL A 27 -11.30 8.16 -5.56
N ASP A 28 -12.55 8.61 -5.61
CA ASP A 28 -12.97 9.89 -6.19
C ASP A 28 -12.36 11.10 -5.46
N GLU A 29 -12.04 11.00 -4.17
CA GLU A 29 -11.41 12.06 -3.38
C GLU A 29 -9.90 12.16 -3.66
N HIS A 30 -9.21 11.01 -3.74
CA HIS A 30 -7.80 10.97 -4.10
C HIS A 30 -7.55 11.36 -5.56
N GLU A 31 -8.45 10.99 -6.48
CA GLU A 31 -8.40 11.40 -7.89
C GLU A 31 -8.58 12.93 -8.03
N ARG A 32 -9.56 13.50 -7.32
CA ARG A 32 -9.73 14.97 -7.27
C ARG A 32 -8.52 15.70 -6.70
N ALA A 33 -7.88 15.14 -5.67
CA ALA A 33 -6.67 15.73 -5.10
C ALA A 33 -5.49 15.68 -6.09
N LEU A 34 -5.35 14.59 -6.85
CA LEU A 34 -4.34 14.46 -7.90
C LEU A 34 -4.59 15.49 -9.03
N ASP A 35 -5.82 15.60 -9.50
CA ASP A 35 -6.22 16.56 -10.54
C ASP A 35 -5.99 18.01 -10.14
N ASP A 36 -6.24 18.35 -8.87
CA ASP A 36 -6.00 19.69 -8.35
C ASP A 36 -4.51 20.05 -8.33
N GLU A 37 -3.62 19.11 -7.98
CA GLU A 37 -2.17 19.33 -8.01
C GLU A 37 -1.62 19.38 -9.45
N ILE A 38 -2.14 18.56 -10.37
CA ILE A 38 -1.82 18.67 -11.81
C ILE A 38 -2.20 20.06 -12.35
N ARG A 39 -3.39 20.56 -11.98
CA ARG A 39 -3.88 21.89 -12.39
C ARG A 39 -3.01 23.01 -11.82
N ARG A 40 -2.56 22.87 -10.56
CA ARG A 40 -1.62 23.81 -9.92
C ARG A 40 -0.29 23.85 -10.65
N LEU A 41 0.28 22.70 -11.00
CA LEU A 41 1.52 22.60 -11.75
C LEU A 41 1.41 23.35 -13.09
N GLY A 42 0.35 23.10 -13.87
CA GLY A 42 0.10 23.79 -15.14
C GLY A 42 -0.03 25.32 -15.02
N SER A 43 -0.63 25.82 -13.93
CA SER A 43 -0.72 27.26 -13.66
C SER A 43 0.63 27.89 -13.32
N VAL A 44 1.50 27.17 -12.60
CA VAL A 44 2.84 27.68 -12.27
C VAL A 44 3.74 27.67 -13.50
N THR A 45 3.68 26.63 -14.31
CA THR A 45 4.47 26.51 -15.56
C THR A 45 4.14 27.62 -16.55
N SER A 46 2.85 27.90 -16.79
CA SER A 46 2.42 29.00 -17.67
C SER A 46 2.81 30.40 -17.16
N LYS A 47 2.81 30.60 -15.83
CA LYS A 47 3.31 31.85 -15.20
C LYS A 47 4.82 32.00 -15.35
N LEU A 48 5.57 30.89 -15.37
CA LEU A 48 7.01 30.90 -15.59
C LEU A 48 7.34 31.26 -17.05
N GLU A 49 6.62 30.71 -18.02
CA GLU A 49 6.78 31.01 -19.44
C GLU A 49 6.50 32.49 -19.77
N THR A 50 5.44 33.05 -19.19
CA THR A 50 5.08 34.46 -19.35
C THR A 50 6.08 35.41 -18.66
N ALA A 51 6.60 35.03 -17.49
CA ALA A 51 7.66 35.79 -16.82
C ALA A 51 8.98 35.76 -17.62
N ASN A 52 9.29 34.65 -18.28
CA ASN A 52 10.49 34.50 -19.11
C ASN A 52 10.39 35.30 -20.43
N GLN A 53 9.19 35.42 -21.01
CA GLN A 53 8.95 36.25 -22.21
C GLN A 53 8.87 37.76 -21.92
N GLY A 54 8.53 38.16 -20.69
CA GLY A 54 8.38 39.57 -20.31
C GLY A 54 9.68 40.35 -20.09
N GLN A 55 10.86 39.72 -20.24
CA GLN A 55 12.13 40.29 -19.78
C GLN A 55 13.07 40.74 -20.91
N ILE A 56 12.53 41.40 -21.95
CA ILE A 56 13.32 42.06 -23.00
C ILE A 56 12.89 43.53 -23.14
N PHE A 57 13.42 44.47 -22.32
CA PHE A 57 13.91 45.81 -22.74
C PHE A 57 14.38 46.75 -21.60
N ASN A 58 15.65 47.18 -21.71
CA ASN A 58 16.33 48.46 -21.38
C ASN A 58 16.48 49.16 -19.98
N GLN A 59 17.78 49.37 -19.65
CA GLN A 59 18.52 50.55 -19.17
C GLN A 59 19.02 50.72 -17.70
N HIS A 60 20.31 51.12 -17.64
CA HIS A 60 21.25 51.51 -16.56
C HIS A 60 21.83 50.38 -15.68
N SER A 61 23.17 50.27 -15.60
CA SER A 61 23.87 49.09 -15.09
C SER A 61 23.58 48.74 -13.61
N ASN A 62 23.26 49.73 -12.77
CA ASN A 62 22.87 49.51 -11.37
C ASN A 62 21.39 49.11 -11.20
N THR A 63 20.50 49.62 -12.06
CA THR A 63 19.11 49.16 -12.16
C THR A 63 19.05 47.78 -12.80
N LEU A 64 19.87 47.50 -13.81
CA LEU A 64 19.95 46.21 -14.49
C LEU A 64 20.43 45.09 -13.56
N LEU A 65 21.46 45.34 -12.74
CA LEU A 65 21.91 44.38 -11.73
C LEU A 65 20.81 44.12 -10.69
N SER A 66 20.13 45.18 -10.23
CA SER A 66 19.01 45.05 -9.28
C SER A 66 17.83 44.27 -9.89
N HIS A 67 17.53 44.49 -11.18
CA HIS A 67 16.51 43.75 -11.92
C HIS A 67 16.90 42.28 -12.13
N LEU A 68 18.16 41.98 -12.43
CA LEU A 68 18.66 40.61 -12.56
C LEU A 68 18.63 39.87 -11.22
N VAL A 69 19.03 40.52 -10.12
CA VAL A 69 18.96 39.94 -8.77
C VAL A 69 17.50 39.69 -8.36
N ALA A 70 16.59 40.64 -8.63
CA ALA A 70 15.17 40.46 -8.36
C ALA A 70 14.57 39.30 -9.20
N ALA A 71 14.96 39.19 -10.47
CA ALA A 71 14.50 38.12 -11.34
C ALA A 71 15.04 36.75 -10.92
N LEU A 72 16.31 36.66 -10.50
CA LEU A 72 16.87 35.43 -9.93
C LEU A 72 16.19 35.05 -8.62
N GLY A 73 15.88 36.03 -7.76
CA GLY A 73 15.11 35.79 -6.54
C GLY A 73 13.72 35.23 -6.83
N LEU A 74 13.02 35.81 -7.83
CA LEU A 74 11.74 35.29 -8.29
C LEU A 74 11.88 33.87 -8.88
N LEU A 75 12.89 33.62 -9.70
CA LEU A 75 13.14 32.30 -10.29
C LEU A 75 13.39 31.24 -9.21
N LEU A 76 14.17 31.59 -8.17
CA LEU A 76 14.46 30.70 -7.04
C LEU A 76 13.19 30.38 -6.26
N GLU A 77 12.36 31.38 -5.96
CA GLU A 77 11.08 31.15 -5.28
C GLU A 77 10.13 30.29 -6.12
N ARG A 78 10.10 30.50 -7.44
CA ARG A 78 9.32 29.65 -8.35
C ARG A 78 9.86 28.23 -8.41
N SER A 79 11.17 28.04 -8.42
CA SER A 79 11.79 26.72 -8.39
C SER A 79 11.44 25.96 -7.10
N LYS A 80 11.47 26.63 -5.95
CA LYS A 80 11.03 26.03 -4.67
C LYS A 80 9.56 25.62 -4.70
N GLU A 81 8.71 26.46 -5.28
CA GLU A 81 7.28 26.15 -5.41
C GLU A 81 7.03 24.95 -6.32
N ILE A 82 7.74 24.86 -7.46
CA ILE A 82 7.69 23.70 -8.35
C ILE A 82 8.13 22.44 -7.61
N ALA A 83 9.24 22.49 -6.86
CA ALA A 83 9.70 21.35 -6.06
C ALA A 83 8.66 20.91 -5.02
N ARG A 84 8.01 21.88 -4.36
CA ARG A 84 6.95 21.60 -3.39
C ARG A 84 5.74 20.91 -4.04
N ILE A 85 5.28 21.41 -5.17
CA ILE A 85 4.16 20.82 -5.92
C ILE A 85 4.55 19.41 -6.42
N GLY A 86 5.78 19.23 -6.90
CA GLY A 86 6.28 17.92 -7.33
C GLY A 86 6.21 16.87 -6.20
N ASN A 87 6.69 17.22 -5.01
CA ASN A 87 6.61 16.33 -3.85
C ASN A 87 5.16 16.05 -3.41
N ALA A 88 4.27 17.04 -3.49
CA ALA A 88 2.85 16.83 -3.19
C ALA A 88 2.18 15.87 -4.20
N LEU A 89 2.53 16.00 -5.48
CA LEU A 89 2.04 15.15 -6.56
C LEU A 89 2.52 13.69 -6.39
N GLU A 90 3.79 13.50 -6.03
CA GLU A 90 4.36 12.19 -5.74
C GLU A 90 3.59 11.50 -4.60
N ILE A 91 3.40 12.20 -3.47
CA ILE A 91 2.62 11.70 -2.33
C ILE A 91 1.19 11.34 -2.76
N ALA A 92 0.52 12.23 -3.48
CA ALA A 92 -0.86 11.99 -3.95
C ALA A 92 -0.95 10.77 -4.87
N THR A 93 0.03 10.59 -5.75
CA THR A 93 0.10 9.45 -6.67
C THR A 93 0.24 8.13 -5.90
N VAL A 94 1.16 8.09 -4.93
CA VAL A 94 1.37 6.92 -4.07
C VAL A 94 0.10 6.58 -3.27
N GLU A 95 -0.57 7.58 -2.68
CA GLU A 95 -1.83 7.35 -1.96
C GLU A 95 -2.96 6.88 -2.88
N TYR A 96 -3.05 7.43 -4.10
CA TYR A 96 -4.04 7.01 -5.09
C TYR A 96 -3.84 5.54 -5.47
N ILE A 97 -2.62 5.12 -5.76
CA ILE A 97 -2.31 3.73 -6.12
C ILE A 97 -2.59 2.80 -4.94
N MET A 98 -2.14 3.18 -3.74
CA MET A 98 -2.45 2.41 -2.53
C MET A 98 -3.95 2.24 -2.34
N SER A 99 -4.72 3.31 -2.53
CA SER A 99 -6.19 3.27 -2.44
C SER A 99 -6.79 2.34 -3.49
N ARG A 100 -6.27 2.38 -4.72
CA ARG A 100 -6.68 1.47 -5.80
C ARG A 100 -6.35 0.02 -5.47
N LEU A 101 -5.16 -0.28 -4.94
CA LEU A 101 -4.79 -1.61 -4.47
C LEU A 101 -5.73 -2.11 -3.37
N THR A 102 -6.06 -1.25 -2.39
CA THR A 102 -7.03 -1.61 -1.34
C THR A 102 -8.45 -1.82 -1.86
N SER A 103 -8.78 -1.31 -3.06
CA SER A 103 -10.09 -1.53 -3.68
C SER A 103 -10.19 -2.84 -4.47
N PHE A 104 -9.06 -3.48 -4.81
CA PHE A 104 -9.03 -4.78 -5.49
C PHE A 104 -9.32 -5.96 -4.57
N ASP A 105 -9.31 -5.75 -3.25
CA ASP A 105 -9.73 -6.75 -2.27
C ASP A 105 -11.16 -7.20 -2.61
N GLY A 106 -11.30 -8.40 -3.17
CA GLY A 106 -12.57 -9.03 -3.54
C GLY A 106 -13.45 -9.41 -2.34
N GLY A 107 -13.26 -8.77 -1.19
CA GLY A 107 -13.95 -9.02 0.07
C GLY A 107 -13.14 -9.83 1.08
N ASP A 108 -11.92 -10.26 0.76
CA ASP A 108 -11.09 -11.05 1.67
C ASP A 108 -10.55 -10.17 2.82
N GLN A 109 -11.10 -10.41 4.01
CA GLN A 109 -10.74 -9.67 5.22
C GLN A 109 -9.30 -9.94 5.65
N ASP A 110 -8.74 -11.10 5.35
CA ASP A 110 -7.39 -11.46 5.80
C ASP A 110 -6.33 -10.85 4.88
N VAL A 111 -6.57 -10.81 3.57
CA VAL A 111 -5.74 -10.05 2.61
C VAL A 111 -5.72 -8.56 2.97
N ARG A 112 -6.86 -8.00 3.39
CA ARG A 112 -6.91 -6.61 3.87
C ARG A 112 -6.04 -6.34 5.09
N LYS A 113 -6.01 -7.27 6.05
CA LYS A 113 -5.16 -7.13 7.25
C LYS A 113 -3.69 -7.12 6.85
N LEU A 114 -3.30 -8.02 5.95
CA LEU A 114 -1.95 -8.08 5.40
C LEU A 114 -1.60 -6.79 4.64
N LEU A 115 -2.47 -6.32 3.77
CA LEU A 115 -2.25 -5.07 3.02
C LEU A 115 -2.16 -3.85 3.94
N SER A 116 -2.90 -3.83 5.05
CA SER A 116 -2.78 -2.79 6.07
C SER A 116 -1.50 -2.89 6.87
N HIS A 117 -1.03 -4.10 7.16
CA HIS A 117 0.23 -4.35 7.85
C HIS A 117 1.41 -3.87 7.01
N PHE A 118 1.44 -4.26 5.73
CA PHE A 118 2.52 -3.93 4.80
C PHE A 118 2.34 -2.60 4.05
N LYS A 119 1.53 -1.69 4.58
CA LYS A 119 1.18 -0.45 3.90
C LYS A 119 2.41 0.41 3.60
N PHE A 120 3.43 0.38 4.45
CA PHE A 120 4.63 1.20 4.28
C PHE A 120 5.55 0.63 3.22
N GLU A 121 5.71 -0.69 3.21
CA GLU A 121 6.53 -1.47 2.29
C GLU A 121 5.96 -1.39 0.88
N VAL A 122 4.65 -1.56 0.72
CA VAL A 122 3.97 -1.38 -0.57
C VAL A 122 4.16 0.05 -1.10
N LYS A 123 4.04 1.07 -0.25
CA LYS A 123 4.31 2.46 -0.65
C LYS A 123 5.77 2.69 -1.06
N ALA A 124 6.71 2.03 -0.39
CA ALA A 124 8.12 2.11 -0.75
C ALA A 124 8.35 1.52 -2.16
N ILE A 125 7.76 0.35 -2.47
CA ILE A 125 7.83 -0.26 -3.80
C ILE A 125 7.25 0.68 -4.88
N ILE A 126 6.09 1.29 -4.62
CA ILE A 126 5.47 2.25 -5.55
C ILE A 126 6.41 3.43 -5.83
N ARG A 127 7.06 3.97 -4.79
CA ARG A 127 8.04 5.07 -4.94
C ARG A 127 9.25 4.65 -5.75
N THR A 128 9.85 3.50 -5.46
CA THR A 128 11.01 3.00 -6.20
C THR A 128 10.71 2.85 -7.69
N ILE A 129 9.54 2.30 -8.05
CA ILE A 129 9.14 2.17 -9.45
C ILE A 129 8.87 3.53 -10.10
N HIS A 130 8.31 4.47 -9.33
CA HIS A 130 8.10 5.84 -9.79
C HIS A 130 9.43 6.55 -10.08
N GLU A 131 10.46 6.34 -9.26
CA GLU A 131 11.78 6.94 -9.44
C GLU A 131 12.54 6.35 -10.65
N ASP A 132 12.38 5.05 -10.90
CA ASP A 132 13.16 4.33 -11.92
C ASP A 132 12.62 4.45 -13.35
N ALA A 133 11.36 4.88 -13.55
CA ALA A 133 10.75 4.93 -14.87
C ALA A 133 9.76 6.08 -15.07
N ALA A 134 9.64 6.53 -16.31
CA ALA A 134 8.55 7.39 -16.71
C ALA A 134 7.22 6.62 -16.53
N TRP A 135 6.27 7.23 -15.81
CA TRP A 135 4.93 6.68 -15.65
C TRP A 135 4.32 6.36 -17.02
N ASP A 136 4.11 5.08 -17.25
CA ASP A 136 3.49 4.53 -18.44
C ASP A 136 2.27 3.68 -18.06
N GLN A 137 1.59 3.17 -19.08
CA GLN A 137 0.39 2.37 -18.92
C GLN A 137 0.67 1.03 -18.20
N ASP A 138 1.94 0.61 -18.16
CA ASP A 138 2.41 -0.65 -17.58
C ASP A 138 2.94 -0.47 -16.14
N SER A 139 3.01 0.76 -15.63
CA SER A 139 3.55 1.05 -14.30
C SER A 139 2.76 0.37 -13.19
N MET A 140 1.44 0.23 -13.34
CA MET A 140 0.62 -0.56 -12.41
C MET A 140 0.96 -2.06 -12.45
N VAL A 141 1.23 -2.62 -13.63
CA VAL A 141 1.62 -4.03 -13.77
C VAL A 141 2.95 -4.28 -13.09
N ARG A 142 3.94 -3.40 -13.30
CA ARG A 142 5.24 -3.48 -12.64
C ARG A 142 5.15 -3.39 -11.12
N ILE A 143 4.26 -2.55 -10.60
CA ILE A 143 4.00 -2.46 -9.16
C ILE A 143 3.44 -3.78 -8.63
N LEU A 144 2.47 -4.37 -9.33
CA LEU A 144 1.87 -5.65 -8.94
C LEU A 144 2.90 -6.78 -8.99
N GLU A 145 3.69 -6.87 -10.05
CA GLU A 145 4.78 -7.86 -10.19
C GLU A 145 5.84 -7.70 -9.09
N ALA A 146 6.24 -6.46 -8.78
CA ALA A 146 7.19 -6.20 -7.70
C ALA A 146 6.61 -6.62 -6.34
N CYS A 147 5.33 -6.33 -6.09
CA CYS A 147 4.66 -6.77 -4.86
C CYS A 147 4.56 -8.30 -4.80
N TYR A 148 4.25 -8.98 -5.92
CA TYR A 148 4.27 -10.45 -6.01
C TYR A 148 5.64 -11.01 -5.63
N VAL A 149 6.72 -10.52 -6.24
CA VAL A 149 8.08 -10.99 -5.96
C VAL A 149 8.45 -10.79 -4.49
N GLN A 150 8.11 -9.61 -3.94
CA GLN A 150 8.37 -9.29 -2.54
C GLN A 150 7.51 -10.12 -1.58
N ALA A 151 6.29 -10.51 -1.96
CA ALA A 151 5.43 -11.38 -1.17
C ALA A 151 5.99 -12.80 -1.04
N PHE A 152 6.73 -13.27 -2.06
CA PHE A 152 7.39 -14.57 -2.04
C PHE A 152 8.79 -14.57 -1.42
N TYR A 153 9.62 -13.59 -1.75
CA TYR A 153 11.06 -13.64 -1.49
C TYR A 153 11.61 -12.43 -0.72
N GLY A 154 10.76 -11.50 -0.33
CA GLY A 154 11.21 -10.21 0.21
C GLY A 154 10.42 -9.74 1.43
N ASP A 155 10.16 -8.44 1.48
CA ASP A 155 9.69 -7.77 2.70
C ASP A 155 8.16 -7.82 2.88
N LEU A 156 7.43 -8.43 1.94
CA LEU A 156 5.96 -8.58 2.00
C LEU A 156 5.54 -10.00 2.39
N ARG A 157 6.40 -10.73 3.09
CA ARG A 157 6.17 -12.13 3.46
C ARG A 157 5.10 -12.24 4.53
N ALA A 158 4.05 -13.02 4.26
CA ALA A 158 2.92 -13.17 5.19
C ALA A 158 3.36 -13.71 6.57
N GLU A 159 4.46 -14.45 6.63
CA GLU A 159 5.04 -14.97 7.87
C GLU A 159 5.46 -13.85 8.84
N ASP A 160 5.89 -12.69 8.34
CA ASP A 160 6.28 -11.57 9.20
C ASP A 160 5.07 -10.98 9.92
N TYR A 161 3.92 -10.91 9.24
CA TYR A 161 2.65 -10.55 9.85
C TYR A 161 2.22 -11.56 10.92
N PHE A 162 2.31 -12.87 10.63
CA PHE A 162 1.92 -13.90 11.59
C PHE A 162 2.86 -14.01 12.78
N THR A 163 4.15 -13.76 12.58
CA THR A 163 5.16 -13.74 13.64
C THR A 163 4.86 -12.62 14.63
N ALA A 164 4.67 -11.40 14.14
CA ALA A 164 4.28 -10.26 14.98
C ALA A 164 2.94 -10.52 15.71
N LEU A 165 1.97 -11.15 15.03
CA LEU A 165 0.68 -11.51 15.64
C LEU A 165 0.84 -12.57 16.73
N TYR A 166 1.76 -13.52 16.58
CA TYR A 166 2.05 -14.54 17.57
C TYR A 166 2.80 -13.96 18.78
N GLU A 167 3.81 -13.12 18.54
CA GLU A 167 4.53 -12.40 19.60
C GLU A 167 3.58 -11.55 20.45
N ALA A 168 2.69 -10.78 19.81
CA ALA A 168 1.68 -10.00 20.50
C ALA A 168 0.73 -10.85 21.36
N ARG A 169 0.51 -12.13 21.02
CA ARG A 169 -0.28 -13.07 21.85
C ARG A 169 0.49 -13.60 23.04
N LEU A 170 1.82 -13.69 22.93
CA LEU A 170 2.69 -14.09 24.04
C LEU A 170 2.88 -12.94 25.03
N GLU A 171 2.85 -11.70 24.55
CA GLU A 171 2.87 -10.48 25.37
C GLU A 171 1.54 -10.16 26.05
N SER A 172 0.62 -11.12 26.16
CA SER A 172 -0.62 -10.93 26.91
C SER A 172 -0.30 -10.27 28.26
N PRO A 173 -1.02 -9.21 28.66
CA PRO A 173 -0.92 -8.74 30.03
C PRO A 173 -1.19 -9.95 30.93
N TYR A 174 -0.49 -10.01 32.07
CA TYR A 174 -0.77 -10.92 33.19
C TYR A 174 -2.21 -11.43 33.08
N ASP A 175 -2.39 -12.74 32.87
CA ASP A 175 -3.73 -13.32 32.76
C ASP A 175 -4.57 -12.73 33.90
N PRO A 176 -5.59 -11.92 33.62
CA PRO A 176 -6.30 -11.20 34.67
C PRO A 176 -6.97 -12.17 35.65
N ASP A 177 -7.13 -13.43 35.23
CA ASP A 177 -7.64 -14.52 36.03
C ASP A 177 -6.53 -15.34 36.72
N PHE A 178 -5.24 -14.95 36.60
CA PHE A 178 -4.09 -15.63 37.23
C PHE A 178 -4.22 -15.75 38.76
N GLU A 179 -4.87 -14.77 39.40
CA GLU A 179 -5.15 -14.80 40.84
C GLU A 179 -6.54 -15.37 41.17
N SER A 180 -7.28 -15.86 40.17
CA SER A 180 -8.58 -16.49 40.41
C SER A 180 -8.43 -17.92 40.90
N GLU A 181 -9.30 -18.33 41.81
CA GLU A 181 -9.39 -19.72 42.27
C GLU A 181 -9.65 -20.68 41.10
N ALA A 182 -10.39 -20.23 40.09
CA ALA A 182 -10.66 -20.99 38.87
C ALA A 182 -9.40 -21.32 38.05
N TYR A 183 -8.40 -20.43 38.03
CA TYR A 183 -7.13 -20.67 37.37
C TYR A 183 -6.31 -21.75 38.10
N TYR A 184 -6.19 -21.64 39.43
CA TYR A 184 -5.50 -22.65 40.22
C TYR A 184 -6.21 -24.01 40.23
N ASP A 185 -7.55 -24.02 40.19
CA ASP A 185 -8.33 -25.25 39.99
C ASP A 185 -8.06 -25.87 38.62
N HIS A 186 -7.94 -25.06 37.56
CA HIS A 186 -7.55 -25.55 36.23
C HIS A 186 -6.15 -26.18 36.25
N GLU A 187 -5.16 -25.48 36.79
CA GLU A 187 -3.77 -25.95 36.91
C GLU A 187 -3.67 -27.22 37.76
N ASN A 188 -4.41 -27.27 38.88
CA ASN A 188 -4.46 -28.44 39.74
C ASN A 188 -5.10 -29.65 39.03
N ARG A 189 -6.17 -29.42 38.26
CA ARG A 189 -6.80 -30.47 37.45
C ARG A 189 -5.88 -30.97 36.34
N LEU A 190 -5.08 -30.10 35.71
CA LEU A 190 -4.07 -30.54 34.74
C LEU A 190 -3.01 -31.47 35.35
N GLN A 191 -2.72 -31.34 36.64
CA GLN A 191 -1.72 -32.17 37.34
C GLN A 191 -2.30 -33.46 37.92
N ILE A 192 -3.56 -33.44 38.38
CA ILE A 192 -4.18 -34.57 39.10
C ILE A 192 -5.07 -35.42 38.18
N ASP A 193 -5.80 -34.80 37.26
CA ASP A 193 -6.79 -35.44 36.41
C ASP A 193 -6.20 -35.68 35.00
N VAL A 194 -5.76 -36.92 34.77
CA VAL A 194 -5.12 -37.36 33.52
C VAL A 194 -6.08 -37.20 32.33
N ASP A 195 -7.35 -37.56 32.51
CA ASP A 195 -8.36 -37.49 31.45
C ASP A 195 -8.65 -36.02 31.07
N TYR A 196 -8.67 -35.13 32.06
CA TYR A 196 -8.80 -33.69 31.83
C TYR A 196 -7.60 -33.10 31.11
N ALA A 197 -6.38 -33.47 31.53
CA ALA A 197 -5.14 -33.03 30.88
C ALA A 197 -5.08 -33.50 29.41
N GLU A 198 -5.49 -34.74 29.13
CA GLU A 198 -5.54 -35.27 27.77
C GLU A 198 -6.58 -34.53 26.92
N ALA A 199 -7.78 -34.28 27.45
CA ALA A 199 -8.82 -33.51 26.76
C ALA A 199 -8.36 -32.08 26.44
N GLN A 200 -7.71 -31.40 27.39
CA GLN A 200 -7.18 -30.05 27.18
C GLN A 200 -6.05 -30.04 26.13
N SER A 201 -5.16 -31.04 26.17
CA SER A 201 -4.09 -31.23 25.18
C SER A 201 -4.67 -31.41 23.77
N MET A 202 -5.66 -32.29 23.61
CA MET A 202 -6.36 -32.48 22.33
C MET A 202 -7.03 -31.21 21.83
N CYS A 203 -7.72 -30.46 22.71
CA CYS A 203 -8.33 -29.18 22.36
C CYS A 203 -7.29 -28.14 21.92
N SER A 204 -6.16 -28.05 22.62
CA SER A 204 -5.06 -27.15 22.27
C SER A 204 -4.41 -27.53 20.94
N GLN A 205 -4.18 -28.82 20.69
CA GLN A 205 -3.68 -29.32 19.40
C GLN A 205 -4.65 -29.00 18.26
N ARG A 206 -5.95 -29.23 18.44
CA ARG A 206 -6.98 -28.88 17.44
C ARG A 206 -6.99 -27.38 17.13
N ARG A 207 -6.92 -26.52 18.15
CA ARG A 207 -6.83 -25.07 17.96
C ARG A 207 -5.56 -24.68 17.22
N SER A 208 -4.42 -25.30 17.54
CA SER A 208 -3.16 -25.05 16.84
C SER A 208 -3.23 -25.45 15.38
N ALA A 209 -3.75 -26.65 15.08
CA ALA A 209 -3.89 -27.14 13.72
C ALA A 209 -4.84 -26.26 12.89
N ALA A 210 -5.96 -25.82 13.48
CA ALA A 210 -6.89 -24.90 12.82
C ALA A 210 -6.25 -23.55 12.50
N ARG A 211 -5.43 -23.00 13.41
CA ARG A 211 -4.67 -21.76 13.15
C ARG A 211 -3.68 -21.92 12.02
N SER A 212 -2.84 -22.96 12.06
CA SER A 212 -1.86 -23.21 10.99
C SER A 212 -2.51 -23.47 9.63
N ALA A 213 -3.70 -24.09 9.59
CA ALA A 213 -4.45 -24.24 8.35
C ALA A 213 -4.95 -22.88 7.83
N ASN A 214 -5.47 -22.02 8.71
CA ASN A 214 -5.91 -20.68 8.34
C ASN A 214 -4.74 -19.81 7.86
N GLU A 215 -3.61 -19.84 8.56
CA GLU A 215 -2.39 -19.12 8.19
C GLU A 215 -1.93 -19.47 6.77
N LYS A 216 -1.85 -20.77 6.45
CA LYS A 216 -1.50 -21.24 5.11
C LYS A 216 -2.51 -20.80 4.04
N MET A 217 -3.80 -20.85 4.37
CA MET A 217 -4.84 -20.40 3.43
C MET A 217 -4.69 -18.90 3.14
N THR A 218 -4.49 -18.10 4.18
CA THR A 218 -4.24 -16.65 4.05
C THR A 218 -2.95 -16.36 3.30
N GLU A 219 -1.87 -17.12 3.52
CA GLU A 219 -0.61 -16.99 2.79
C GLU A 219 -0.80 -17.26 1.29
N CYS A 220 -1.50 -18.34 0.93
CA CYS A 220 -1.84 -18.61 -0.46
C CYS A 220 -2.74 -17.53 -1.08
N ALA A 221 -3.71 -17.01 -0.31
CA ALA A 221 -4.57 -15.92 -0.76
C ALA A 221 -3.79 -14.60 -0.94
N TRP A 222 -2.82 -14.34 -0.07
CA TRP A 222 -1.94 -13.18 -0.16
C TRP A 222 -1.06 -13.20 -1.40
N VAL A 223 -0.46 -14.35 -1.67
CA VAL A 223 0.30 -14.59 -2.89
C VAL A 223 -0.60 -14.46 -4.12
N GLY A 224 -1.77 -15.07 -4.11
CA GLY A 224 -2.71 -15.06 -5.24
C GLY A 224 -3.44 -13.73 -5.44
N PHE A 225 -3.37 -12.81 -4.48
CA PHE A 225 -3.88 -11.45 -4.62
C PHE A 225 -3.06 -10.64 -5.63
N TRP A 226 -1.77 -10.95 -5.77
CA TRP A 226 -0.88 -10.32 -6.73
C TRP A 226 -0.89 -11.12 -8.05
N PRO A 227 -1.32 -10.53 -9.18
CA PRO A 227 -1.40 -11.22 -10.48
C PRO A 227 -0.05 -11.45 -11.16
#